data_AF-A0A956QK75-F1
#
_entry.id   AF-A0A956QK75-F1
#
_cell.length_a   1.000
_cell.length_b   1.000
_cell.length_c   1.000
_cell.angle_alpha   90.00
_cell.angle_beta   90.00
_cell.angle_gamma   90.00
#
_symmetry.space_group_name_H-M   'P 1'
#
loop_
_entity.id
_entity.type
_entity.pdbx_description
1 polymer ?
#
loop_
_entity_poly.entity_id
_entity_poly.type
_entity_poly.pdbx_seq_one_letter_code
_entity_poly.pdbx_strand_id
1 'polypeptide(L)'
;MHSTLSQDDLSPVLSHLERANRAYTAIYPGESSDRQPVHTVYGGAQLFVADRTVRLGEAARRVFEEVITEPEQLMAELEPGRHSPELARRLYQRVREKLEREPVEDFRIDFEDGYGNRPDEEEDGHAVKAAQEVALGHRQGSLSPFIGIRLKPFNEELKRRSIRTMDLFLTTLVKECAGDL
;
A
#
# COMPACT_ATOMS: atom_id res chain seq x y z
N MET A 1 -4.10 8.85 -46.63
CA MET A 1 -5.05 9.52 -45.71
C MET A 1 -4.81 11.01 -45.79
N HIS A 2 -5.85 11.82 -45.98
CA HIS A 2 -5.75 13.28 -45.88
C HIS A 2 -6.01 13.69 -44.42
N SER A 3 -5.06 14.39 -43.79
CA SER A 3 -5.25 15.00 -42.47
C SER A 3 -5.68 16.46 -42.61
N THR A 4 -6.54 16.90 -41.69
CA THR A 4 -7.00 18.30 -41.59
C THR A 4 -5.93 19.22 -40.99
N LEU A 5 -5.04 18.69 -40.16
CA LEU A 5 -3.92 19.44 -39.58
C LEU A 5 -2.66 19.21 -40.41
N SER A 6 -1.99 20.30 -40.76
CA SER A 6 -0.70 20.30 -41.44
C SER A 6 0.46 20.19 -40.44
N GLN A 7 1.68 19.97 -40.96
CA GLN A 7 2.88 19.98 -40.11
C GLN A 7 3.16 21.36 -39.50
N ASP A 8 2.77 22.43 -40.19
CA ASP A 8 2.92 23.80 -39.70
C ASP A 8 1.96 24.09 -38.54
N ASP A 9 0.75 23.49 -38.58
CA ASP A 9 -0.20 23.55 -37.46
C ASP A 9 0.30 22.77 -36.24
N LEU A 10 0.96 21.63 -36.47
CA LEU A 10 1.37 20.70 -35.41
C LEU A 10 2.71 21.07 -34.76
N SER A 11 3.68 21.60 -35.51
CA SER A 11 5.03 21.86 -35.01
C SER A 11 5.08 22.72 -33.73
N PRO A 12 4.33 23.84 -33.63
CA PRO A 12 4.32 24.64 -32.41
C PRO A 12 3.75 23.89 -31.20
N VAL A 13 2.68 23.14 -31.41
CA VAL A 13 2.00 22.35 -30.36
C VAL A 13 2.91 21.22 -29.88
N LEU A 14 3.49 20.46 -30.81
CA LEU A 14 4.41 19.36 -30.48
C LEU A 14 5.67 19.88 -29.78
N SER A 15 6.22 21.02 -30.17
CA SER A 15 7.37 21.64 -29.50
C SER A 15 7.05 22.06 -28.06
N HIS A 16 5.83 22.55 -27.82
CA HIS A 16 5.38 22.89 -26.47
C HIS A 16 5.19 21.63 -25.62
N LEU A 17 4.52 20.62 -26.18
CA LEU A 17 4.31 19.33 -25.52
C LEU A 17 5.64 18.65 -25.21
N GLU A 18 6.62 18.70 -26.11
CA GLU A 18 7.94 18.11 -25.87
C GLU A 18 8.62 18.70 -24.63
N ARG A 19 8.60 20.03 -24.47
CA ARG A 19 9.17 20.67 -23.26
C ARG A 19 8.44 20.25 -22.00
N ALA A 20 7.10 20.27 -22.02
CA ALA A 20 6.28 19.86 -20.88
C ALA A 20 6.52 18.39 -20.52
N ASN A 21 6.56 17.51 -21.52
CA ASN A 21 6.80 16.08 -21.34
C ASN A 21 8.21 15.82 -20.79
N ARG A 22 9.25 16.48 -21.31
CA ARG A 22 10.61 16.35 -20.76
C ARG A 22 10.70 16.79 -19.30
N ALA A 23 10.04 17.90 -18.94
CA ALA A 23 9.98 18.36 -17.55
C ALA A 23 9.22 17.37 -16.65
N TYR A 24 8.10 16.84 -17.14
CA TYR A 24 7.33 15.81 -16.44
C TYR A 24 8.16 14.52 -16.24
N THR A 25 8.79 14.00 -17.30
CA THR A 25 9.63 12.79 -17.24
C THR A 25 10.85 12.97 -16.33
N ALA A 26 11.42 14.18 -16.23
CA ALA A 26 12.51 14.44 -15.30
C ALA A 26 12.09 14.28 -13.83
N ILE A 27 10.82 14.56 -13.50
CA ILE A 27 10.25 14.42 -12.15
C ILE A 27 9.69 13.00 -11.95
N TYR A 28 9.11 12.41 -12.99
CA TYR A 28 8.48 11.10 -13.00
C TYR A 28 9.12 10.23 -14.10
N PRO A 29 10.30 9.65 -13.85
CA PRO A 29 11.08 8.93 -14.87
C PRO A 29 10.46 7.62 -15.35
N GLY A 30 9.28 7.27 -14.84
CA GLY A 30 8.58 6.01 -15.10
C GLY A 30 8.66 5.07 -13.91
N GLU A 31 8.40 3.79 -14.16
CA GLU A 31 8.42 2.77 -13.11
C GLU A 31 9.85 2.52 -12.60
N SER A 32 10.00 2.47 -11.27
CA SER A 32 11.26 2.03 -10.68
C SER A 32 11.43 0.53 -10.89
N SER A 33 12.67 0.08 -11.08
CA SER A 33 13.03 -1.33 -10.99
C SER A 33 13.06 -1.85 -9.55
N ASP A 34 12.90 -0.96 -8.56
CA ASP A 34 12.79 -1.33 -7.16
C ASP A 34 11.56 -2.17 -6.91
N ARG A 35 11.64 -3.01 -5.88
CA ARG A 35 10.53 -3.86 -5.46
C ARG A 35 9.28 -3.00 -5.18
N GLN A 36 8.16 -3.38 -5.80
CA GLN A 36 6.84 -2.86 -5.48
C GLN A 36 6.02 -3.93 -4.73
N PRO A 37 5.11 -3.53 -3.83
CA PRO A 37 4.22 -4.47 -3.16
C PRO A 37 3.26 -5.11 -4.17
N VAL A 38 3.13 -6.43 -4.13
CA VAL A 38 2.14 -7.16 -4.95
C VAL A 38 0.72 -7.03 -4.37
N HIS A 39 0.60 -6.77 -3.06
CA HIS A 39 -0.67 -6.65 -2.35
C HIS A 39 -0.60 -5.54 -1.29
N THR A 40 -1.63 -4.68 -1.30
CA THR A 40 -1.85 -3.63 -0.30
C THR A 40 -3.15 -3.87 0.47
N VAL A 41 -3.07 -3.82 1.80
CA VAL A 41 -4.23 -3.88 2.72
C VAL A 41 -4.51 -2.49 3.28
N TYR A 42 -5.76 -2.06 3.22
CA TYR A 42 -6.24 -0.86 3.91
C TYR A 42 -6.96 -1.24 5.21
N GLY A 43 -6.66 -0.55 6.30
CA GLY A 43 -7.35 -0.74 7.58
C GLY A 43 -7.55 0.57 8.31
N GLY A 44 -8.75 0.80 8.84
CA GLY A 44 -9.10 2.05 9.52
C GLY A 44 -8.16 2.40 10.67
N ALA A 45 -7.77 3.68 10.76
CA ALA A 45 -6.79 4.17 11.72
C ALA A 45 -7.14 3.89 13.19
N GLN A 46 -8.43 3.89 13.54
CA GLN A 46 -8.93 3.57 14.88
C GLN A 46 -8.62 2.13 15.32
N LEU A 47 -8.35 1.25 14.35
CA LEU A 47 -8.07 -0.17 14.58
C LEU A 47 -6.57 -0.51 14.45
N PHE A 48 -5.74 0.44 14.03
CA PHE A 48 -4.32 0.16 13.83
C PHE A 48 -3.59 -0.05 15.17
N VAL A 49 -2.75 -1.08 15.20
CA VAL A 49 -1.88 -1.46 16.31
C VAL A 49 -0.62 -2.11 15.73
N ALA A 50 0.49 -2.07 16.47
CA ALA A 50 1.83 -2.46 16.02
C ALA A 50 1.93 -3.88 15.42
N ASP A 51 1.10 -4.81 15.88
CA ASP A 51 1.10 -6.23 15.47
C ASP A 51 -0.02 -6.59 14.48
N ARG A 52 -0.71 -5.60 13.90
CA ARG A 52 -1.87 -5.80 13.03
C ARG A 52 -1.57 -6.71 11.83
N THR A 53 -0.44 -6.51 11.16
CA THR A 53 0.05 -7.28 10.01
C THR A 53 0.36 -8.73 10.39
N VAL A 54 0.96 -8.96 11.56
CA VAL A 54 1.24 -10.29 12.11
C VAL A 54 -0.08 -11.04 12.35
N ARG A 55 -1.05 -10.41 13.04
CA ARG A 55 -2.36 -11.02 13.31
C ARG A 55 -3.13 -11.37 12.04
N LEU A 56 -3.04 -10.52 11.01
CA LEU A 56 -3.62 -10.82 9.69
C LEU A 56 -2.96 -12.03 9.05
N GLY A 57 -1.63 -12.13 9.13
CA GLY A 57 -0.88 -13.29 8.64
C GLY A 57 -1.24 -14.58 9.33
N GLU A 58 -1.35 -14.57 10.67
CA GLU A 58 -1.79 -15.74 11.44
C GLU A 58 -3.19 -16.19 11.04
N ALA A 59 -4.12 -15.25 10.86
CA ALA A 59 -5.47 -15.56 10.40
C ALA A 59 -5.48 -16.13 8.98
N ALA A 60 -4.75 -15.51 8.05
CA ALA A 60 -4.64 -15.97 6.67
C ALA A 60 -4.00 -17.37 6.58
N ARG A 61 -2.96 -17.62 7.38
CA ARG A 61 -2.28 -18.92 7.44
C ARG A 61 -3.20 -20.01 7.96
N ARG A 62 -3.97 -19.75 9.02
CA ARG A 62 -4.98 -20.70 9.52
C ARG A 62 -5.99 -21.07 8.44
N VAL A 63 -6.57 -20.07 7.77
CA VAL A 63 -7.54 -20.30 6.70
C VAL A 63 -6.91 -21.08 5.55
N PHE A 64 -5.68 -20.74 5.15
CA PHE A 64 -4.97 -21.45 4.09
C PHE A 64 -4.72 -22.93 4.45
N GLU A 65 -4.26 -23.20 5.66
CA GLU A 65 -4.00 -24.57 6.14
C GLU A 65 -5.30 -25.39 6.35
N GLU A 66 -6.42 -24.74 6.68
CA GLU A 66 -7.73 -25.38 6.82
C GLU A 66 -8.39 -25.70 5.47
N VAL A 67 -8.24 -24.81 4.48
CA VAL A 67 -8.93 -24.94 3.18
C VAL A 67 -8.10 -25.73 2.17
N ILE A 68 -6.77 -25.54 2.16
CA ILE A 68 -5.85 -26.17 1.22
C ILE A 68 -4.99 -27.19 1.99
N THR A 69 -5.49 -28.43 2.03
CA THR A 69 -4.79 -29.53 2.71
C THR A 69 -3.74 -30.18 1.83
N GLU A 70 -3.91 -30.13 0.50
CA GLU A 70 -2.99 -30.73 -0.47
C GLU A 70 -2.55 -29.72 -1.55
N PRO A 71 -1.28 -29.72 -1.99
CA PRO A 71 -0.78 -28.78 -3.00
C PRO A 71 -1.57 -28.79 -4.32
N GLU A 72 -2.07 -29.94 -4.74
CA GLU A 72 -2.84 -30.13 -5.96
C GLU A 72 -4.17 -29.37 -5.93
N GLN A 73 -4.77 -29.17 -4.75
CA GLN A 73 -5.99 -28.37 -4.59
C GLN A 73 -5.72 -26.90 -4.94
N LEU A 74 -4.62 -26.34 -4.43
CA LEU A 74 -4.22 -24.97 -4.75
C LEU A 74 -4.02 -24.77 -6.26
N MET A 75 -3.36 -25.72 -6.92
CA MET A 75 -3.17 -25.67 -8.38
C MET A 75 -4.51 -25.73 -9.13
N ALA A 76 -5.42 -26.61 -8.71
CA ALA A 76 -6.72 -26.76 -9.35
C ALA A 76 -7.59 -25.49 -9.24
N GLU A 77 -7.50 -24.76 -8.13
CA GLU A 77 -8.20 -23.49 -7.93
C GLU A 77 -7.57 -22.34 -8.74
N LEU A 78 -6.24 -22.27 -8.82
CA LEU A 78 -5.54 -21.18 -9.51
C LEU A 78 -5.51 -21.35 -11.04
N GLU A 79 -5.24 -22.57 -11.51
CA GLU A 79 -5.14 -22.90 -12.92
C GLU A 79 -5.89 -24.23 -13.23
N PRO A 80 -7.23 -24.17 -13.32
CA PRO A 80 -8.05 -25.34 -13.63
C PRO A 80 -7.58 -26.06 -14.90
N GLY A 81 -7.39 -27.38 -14.80
CA GLY A 81 -6.96 -28.24 -15.92
C GLY A 81 -5.44 -28.36 -16.12
N ARG A 82 -4.62 -27.62 -15.35
CA ARG A 82 -3.18 -27.83 -15.33
C ARG A 82 -2.79 -28.93 -14.35
N HIS A 83 -2.15 -29.98 -14.85
CA HIS A 83 -1.62 -31.06 -14.03
C HIS A 83 -0.09 -30.97 -13.97
N SER A 84 0.43 -30.42 -12.87
CA SER A 84 1.87 -30.39 -12.58
C SER A 84 2.12 -30.52 -11.08
N PRO A 85 2.34 -31.75 -10.57
CA PRO A 85 2.56 -31.99 -9.15
C PRO A 85 3.78 -31.24 -8.59
N GLU A 86 4.86 -31.12 -9.37
CA GLU A 86 6.06 -30.40 -8.95
C GLU A 86 5.78 -28.91 -8.75
N LEU A 87 5.06 -28.30 -9.69
CA LEU A 87 4.68 -26.90 -9.59
C LEU A 87 3.68 -26.67 -8.45
N ALA A 88 2.71 -27.56 -8.28
CA ALA A 88 1.73 -27.51 -7.19
C ALA A 88 2.44 -27.47 -5.82
N ARG A 89 3.35 -28.42 -5.56
CA ARG A 89 4.16 -28.45 -4.33
C ARG A 89 4.98 -27.17 -4.14
N ARG A 90 5.61 -26.68 -5.20
CA ARG A 90 6.41 -25.45 -5.15
C ARG A 90 5.54 -24.24 -4.84
N LEU A 91 4.40 -24.06 -5.49
CA LEU A 91 3.48 -22.95 -5.23
C LEU A 91 2.94 -22.99 -3.81
N TYR A 92 2.49 -24.16 -3.35
CA TYR A 92 2.01 -24.35 -1.99
C TYR A 92 3.05 -23.93 -0.95
N GLN A 93 4.29 -24.42 -1.10
CA GLN A 93 5.40 -24.04 -0.21
C GLN A 93 5.67 -22.54 -0.24
N ARG A 94 5.67 -21.91 -1.43
CA ARG A 94 5.92 -20.47 -1.57
C ARG A 94 4.82 -19.61 -0.95
N VAL A 95 3.55 -20.00 -1.09
CA VAL A 95 2.43 -19.31 -0.44
C VAL A 95 2.55 -19.42 1.07
N ARG A 96 2.84 -20.62 1.60
CA ARG A 96 3.04 -20.82 3.04
C ARG A 96 4.20 -19.97 3.58
N GLU A 97 5.36 -20.01 2.92
CA GLU A 97 6.54 -19.20 3.27
C GLU A 97 6.20 -17.70 3.23
N LYS A 98 5.41 -17.25 2.25
CA LYS A 98 4.99 -15.85 2.14
C LYS A 98 4.10 -15.44 3.31
N LEU A 99 3.09 -16.25 3.64
CA LEU A 99 2.19 -15.98 4.77
C LEU A 99 2.92 -16.01 6.11
N GLU A 100 3.97 -16.80 6.24
CA GLU A 100 4.79 -16.87 7.46
C GLU A 100 5.71 -15.64 7.59
N ARG A 101 6.42 -15.27 6.52
CA ARG A 101 7.49 -14.29 6.59
C ARG A 101 7.04 -12.87 6.28
N GLU A 102 6.05 -12.71 5.40
CA GLU A 102 5.62 -11.42 4.90
C GLU A 102 4.14 -11.45 4.43
N PRO A 103 3.20 -11.66 5.37
CA PRO A 103 1.79 -11.90 5.06
C PRO A 103 1.09 -10.70 4.41
N VAL A 104 1.54 -9.48 4.72
CA VAL A 104 1.07 -8.23 4.15
C VAL A 104 2.32 -7.48 3.65
N GLU A 105 2.38 -7.20 2.36
CA GLU A 105 3.53 -6.45 1.80
C GLU A 105 3.41 -4.97 2.09
N ASP A 106 2.20 -4.43 1.95
CA ASP A 106 1.92 -3.00 2.14
C ASP A 106 0.65 -2.79 2.99
N PHE A 107 0.79 -2.06 4.08
CA PHE A 107 -0.34 -1.70 4.94
C PHE A 107 -0.59 -0.20 4.92
N ARG A 108 -1.81 0.20 4.60
CA ARG A 108 -2.26 1.59 4.57
C ARG A 108 -3.23 1.84 5.71
N ILE A 109 -2.78 2.64 6.68
CA ILE A 109 -3.59 3.12 7.78
C ILE A 109 -4.55 4.16 7.21
N ASP A 110 -5.81 3.78 7.11
CA ASP A 110 -6.82 4.55 6.41
C ASP A 110 -7.45 5.58 7.35
N PHE A 111 -7.38 6.86 6.99
CA PHE A 111 -8.12 7.96 7.62
C PHE A 111 -9.28 8.44 6.73
N GLU A 112 -9.58 7.78 5.62
CA GLU A 112 -10.66 8.13 4.70
C GLU A 112 -11.88 7.21 4.91
N ASP A 113 -12.25 6.39 3.93
CA ASP A 113 -13.53 5.69 3.92
C ASP A 113 -13.62 4.58 4.98
N GLY A 114 -12.55 3.81 5.17
CA GLY A 114 -12.47 2.76 6.18
C GLY A 114 -12.43 3.27 7.63
N TYR A 115 -12.20 4.57 7.80
CA TYR A 115 -12.21 5.27 9.08
C TYR A 115 -13.53 6.02 9.34
N GLY A 116 -14.06 6.62 8.28
CA GLY A 116 -15.25 7.45 8.27
C GLY A 116 -14.99 8.89 8.76
N ASN A 117 -16.08 9.60 9.01
CA ASN A 117 -16.04 10.96 9.56
C ASN A 117 -16.07 10.91 11.09
N ARG A 118 -15.13 11.62 11.71
CA ARG A 118 -14.99 11.73 13.17
C ARG A 118 -14.88 13.19 13.59
N PRO A 119 -15.21 13.54 14.84
CA PRO A 119 -14.83 14.82 15.42
C PRO A 119 -13.31 15.04 15.33
N ASP A 120 -12.90 16.30 15.20
CA ASP A 120 -11.49 16.66 15.02
C ASP A 120 -10.58 16.11 16.13
N GLU A 121 -11.00 16.21 17.39
CA GLU A 121 -10.23 15.71 18.53
C GLU A 121 -10.05 14.18 18.50
N GLU A 122 -11.05 13.45 18.02
CA GLU A 122 -10.97 11.99 17.89
C GLU A 122 -10.00 11.60 16.77
N GLU A 123 -10.04 12.27 15.62
CA GLU A 123 -9.09 12.03 14.52
C GLU A 123 -7.67 12.46 14.87
N ASP A 124 -7.49 13.56 15.60
CA ASP A 124 -6.19 13.97 16.14
C ASP A 124 -5.60 12.89 17.05
N GLY A 125 -6.42 12.33 17.95
CA GLY A 125 -6.02 11.24 18.84
C GLY A 125 -5.61 9.98 18.08
N HIS A 126 -6.36 9.59 17.05
CA HIS A 126 -6.01 8.44 16.21
C HIS A 126 -4.77 8.69 15.35
N ALA A 127 -4.54 9.91 14.86
CA ALA A 127 -3.31 10.27 14.12
C ALA A 127 -2.06 10.07 14.98
N VAL A 128 -2.09 10.60 16.21
CA VAL A 128 -0.99 10.46 17.18
C VAL A 128 -0.80 8.99 17.57
N LYS A 129 -1.89 8.30 17.94
CA LYS A 129 -1.82 6.89 18.33
C LYS A 129 -1.29 6.00 17.21
N ALA A 130 -1.76 6.18 15.98
CA ALA A 130 -1.29 5.41 14.84
C ALA A 130 0.21 5.59 14.62
N ALA A 131 0.73 6.81 14.71
CA ALA A 131 2.17 7.07 14.60
C ALA A 131 2.98 6.39 15.72
N GLN A 132 2.48 6.40 16.95
CA GLN A 132 3.12 5.69 18.08
C GLN A 132 3.14 4.18 17.87
N GLU A 133 2.05 3.60 17.36
CA GLU A 133 1.97 2.17 17.03
C GLU A 133 2.87 1.80 15.85
N VAL A 134 3.04 2.67 14.86
CA VAL A 134 4.02 2.47 13.78
C VAL A 134 5.43 2.46 14.37
N ALA A 135 5.79 3.43 15.20
CA ALA A 135 7.10 3.47 15.84
C ALA A 135 7.35 2.23 16.71
N LEU A 136 6.34 1.77 17.44
CA LEU A 136 6.41 0.54 18.23
C LEU A 136 6.63 -0.68 17.34
N GLY A 137 5.84 -0.82 16.27
CA GLY A 137 5.96 -1.94 15.35
C GLY A 137 7.29 -1.96 14.61
N HIS A 138 7.84 -0.80 14.27
CA HIS A 138 9.18 -0.69 13.68
C HIS A 138 10.23 -1.26 14.64
N ARG A 139 10.23 -0.84 15.92
CA ARG A 139 11.15 -1.37 16.95
C ARG A 139 10.98 -2.87 17.19
N GLN A 140 9.77 -3.39 17.02
CA GLN A 140 9.45 -4.81 17.19
C GLN A 140 9.71 -5.65 15.92
N GLY A 141 9.99 -5.02 14.78
CA GLY A 141 10.09 -5.70 13.49
C GLY A 141 8.78 -6.33 13.03
N SER A 142 7.63 -5.80 13.46
CA SER A 142 6.30 -6.37 13.19
C SER A 142 5.56 -5.72 12.02
N LEU A 143 6.05 -4.59 11.50
CA LEU A 143 5.41 -3.89 10.37
C LEU A 143 5.53 -4.67 9.06
N SER A 144 4.63 -4.38 8.13
CA SER A 144 4.81 -4.76 6.72
C SER A 144 6.00 -4.00 6.11
N PRO A 145 6.68 -4.56 5.09
CA PRO A 145 7.80 -3.90 4.40
C PRO A 145 7.48 -2.50 3.89
N PHE A 146 6.25 -2.30 3.43
CA PHE A 146 5.71 -1.01 3.07
C PHE A 146 4.60 -0.63 4.05
N ILE A 147 4.61 0.62 4.50
CA ILE A 147 3.56 1.15 5.38
C ILE A 147 3.35 2.63 5.10
N GLY A 148 2.13 3.11 5.27
CA GLY A 148 1.84 4.54 5.23
C GLY A 148 0.41 4.85 5.64
N ILE A 149 0.02 6.10 5.51
CA ILE A 149 -1.34 6.57 5.81
C ILE A 149 -2.08 6.93 4.50
N ARG A 150 -3.38 6.65 4.44
CA ARG A 150 -4.28 7.24 3.43
C ARG A 150 -5.04 8.38 4.08
N LEU A 151 -4.82 9.60 3.59
CA LEU A 151 -5.51 10.80 4.05
C LEU A 151 -6.80 11.01 3.27
N LYS A 152 -7.73 11.77 3.84
CA LYS A 152 -8.84 12.37 3.12
C LYS A 152 -8.33 13.27 1.97
N PRO A 153 -9.10 13.49 0.89
CA PRO A 153 -8.66 14.29 -0.26
C PRO A 153 -8.39 15.76 0.11
N PHE A 154 -7.57 16.44 -0.68
CA PHE A 154 -7.28 17.88 -0.52
C PHE A 154 -8.29 18.80 -1.23
N ASN A 155 -9.57 18.42 -1.20
CA ASN A 155 -10.66 19.30 -1.66
C ASN A 155 -10.94 20.42 -0.63
N GLU A 156 -11.81 21.37 -0.99
CA GLU A 156 -12.05 22.57 -0.16
C GLU A 156 -12.54 22.20 1.25
N GLU A 157 -13.37 21.16 1.32
CA GLU A 157 -14.03 20.70 2.53
C GLU A 157 -13.06 19.99 3.49
N LEU A 158 -12.15 19.17 2.96
CA LEU A 158 -11.35 18.25 3.78
C LEU A 158 -9.87 18.62 3.89
N LYS A 159 -9.33 19.50 3.03
CA LYS A 159 -7.89 19.83 3.01
C LYS A 159 -7.32 20.23 4.38
N ARG A 160 -8.07 20.98 5.19
CA ARG A 160 -7.62 21.40 6.54
C ARG A 160 -7.48 20.21 7.48
N ARG A 161 -8.49 19.32 7.48
CA ARG A 161 -8.50 18.09 8.26
C ARG A 161 -7.37 17.15 7.82
N SER A 162 -7.22 16.95 6.51
CA SER A 162 -6.18 16.07 5.95
C SER A 162 -4.76 16.55 6.28
N ILE A 163 -4.47 17.85 6.13
CA ILE A 163 -3.17 18.43 6.46
C ILE A 163 -2.89 18.28 7.97
N ARG A 164 -3.89 18.50 8.82
CA ARG A 164 -3.74 18.35 10.27
C ARG A 164 -3.44 16.91 10.67
N THR A 165 -4.15 15.93 10.10
CA THR A 165 -3.88 14.50 10.32
C THR A 165 -2.45 14.14 9.89
N MET A 166 -2.03 14.60 8.71
CA MET A 166 -0.68 14.38 8.20
C MET A 166 0.39 14.97 9.14
N ASP A 167 0.21 16.22 9.55
CA ASP A 167 1.14 16.94 10.43
C ASP A 167 1.29 16.24 11.78
N LEU A 168 0.17 15.90 12.43
CA LEU A 168 0.20 15.21 13.73
C LEU A 168 0.85 13.83 13.64
N PHE A 169 0.54 13.08 12.59
CA PHE A 169 1.13 11.76 12.37
C PHE A 169 2.64 11.85 12.15
N LEU A 170 3.09 12.67 11.21
CA LEU A 170 4.53 12.82 10.88
C LEU A 170 5.31 13.41 12.05
N THR A 171 4.79 14.46 12.69
CA THR A 171 5.42 15.06 13.88
C THR A 171 5.61 14.03 14.99
N THR A 172 4.59 13.22 15.28
CA THR A 172 4.68 12.17 16.30
C THR A 172 5.65 11.08 15.89
N LEU A 173 5.58 10.61 14.64
CA LEU A 173 6.44 9.52 14.16
C LEU A 173 7.92 9.90 14.22
N VAL A 174 8.28 11.11 13.75
CA VAL A 174 9.66 11.63 13.81
C VAL A 174 10.14 11.73 15.25
N LYS A 175 9.29 12.19 16.17
CA LYS A 175 9.61 12.28 17.60
C LYS A 175 9.86 10.90 18.22
N GLU A 176 9.03 9.90 17.90
CA GLU A 176 9.12 8.55 18.46
C GLU A 176 10.27 7.72 17.89
N CYS A 177 10.68 7.99 16.65
CA CYS A 177 11.72 7.23 15.95
C CYS A 177 13.07 7.94 15.90
N ALA A 178 13.16 9.20 16.35
CA ALA A 178 14.36 10.03 16.25
C ALA A 178 14.99 10.09 14.83
N GLY A 179 14.19 9.84 13.78
CA GLY A 179 14.63 9.79 12.39
C GLY A 179 15.12 8.43 11.88
N ASP A 180 15.00 7.36 12.66
CA ASP A 180 15.53 6.02 12.35
C ASP A 180 14.49 5.06 11.73
N LEU A 181 13.62 5.55 10.84
CA LEU A 181 12.54 4.75 10.22
C LEU A 181 12.82 4.37 8.77
#